data_AF-A0A7L4P6W6-F1
#
_entry.id   AF-A0A7L4P6W6-F1
#
_cell.length_a   1.000
_cell.length_b   1.000
_cell.length_c   1.000
_cell.angle_alpha   90.00
_cell.angle_beta   90.00
_cell.angle_gamma   90.00
#
_symmetry.space_group_name_H-M   'P 1'
#
loop_
_entity.id
_entity.type
_entity.pdbx_description
1 polymer ?
#
loop_
_entity_poly.entity_id
_entity_poly.type
_entity_poly.pdbx_seq_one_letter_code
_entity_poly.pdbx_strand_id
1 'polypeptide(L)'
;MTYDLIPISITLIAAYLVSFILYQKNYMKKSTHIRLWNILILITFLISVGVGLVLLGLVEYGFALPLNQALLYWHVQFSIAMFWVALFHIHSYWKSDNLLNSGKKKRRLLK
;
A
#
# COMPACT_ATOMS: atom_id res chain seq x y z
N MET A 1 -6.52 -2.69 24.43
CA MET A 1 -6.55 -2.32 23.00
C MET A 1 -6.40 -3.60 22.19
N THR A 2 -7.44 -4.01 21.48
CA THR A 2 -7.37 -5.12 20.52
C THR A 2 -6.97 -4.56 19.15
N TYR A 3 -6.04 -5.22 18.47
CA TYR A 3 -5.64 -4.80 17.13
C TYR A 3 -6.64 -5.36 16.11
N ASP A 4 -7.27 -4.47 15.35
CA ASP A 4 -8.27 -4.81 14.34
C ASP A 4 -7.62 -5.26 13.02
N LEU A 5 -6.83 -6.32 13.10
CA LEU A 5 -6.09 -6.87 11.96
C LEU A 5 -7.03 -7.44 10.90
N ILE A 6 -8.09 -8.12 11.32
CA ILE A 6 -9.07 -8.76 10.41
C ILE A 6 -9.90 -7.72 9.65
N PRO A 7 -10.55 -6.72 10.32
CA PRO A 7 -11.34 -5.71 9.62
C PRO A 7 -10.53 -4.94 8.58
N ILE A 8 -9.33 -4.46 8.96
CA ILE A 8 -8.47 -3.66 8.07
C ILE A 8 -8.04 -4.47 6.86
N SER A 9 -7.64 -5.72 7.07
CA SER A 9 -7.24 -6.61 5.98
C SER A 9 -8.40 -6.86 5.00
N ILE A 10 -9.61 -7.13 5.51
CA ILE A 10 -10.81 -7.36 4.66
C ILE A 10 -11.14 -6.11 3.85
N THR A 11 -11.14 -4.92 4.48
CA THR A 11 -11.44 -3.66 3.78
C THR A 11 -10.43 -3.40 2.66
N LEU A 12 -9.15 -3.64 2.89
CA LEU A 12 -8.09 -3.44 1.89
C LEU A 12 -8.20 -4.44 0.74
N ILE A 13 -8.47 -5.71 1.04
CA ILE A 13 -8.69 -6.74 0.01
C ILE A 13 -9.92 -6.38 -0.83
N ALA A 14 -11.02 -5.95 -0.21
CA ALA A 14 -12.21 -5.51 -0.90
C ALA A 14 -11.94 -4.29 -1.80
N ALA A 15 -11.24 -3.27 -1.28
CA ALA A 15 -10.86 -2.09 -2.05
C ALA A 15 -9.97 -2.44 -3.25
N TYR A 16 -9.03 -3.37 -3.07
CA TYR A 16 -8.21 -3.90 -4.16
C TYR A 16 -9.04 -4.60 -5.22
N LEU A 17 -9.93 -5.51 -4.83
CA LEU A 17 -10.83 -6.22 -5.75
C LEU A 17 -11.72 -5.26 -6.53
N VAL A 18 -12.29 -4.24 -5.88
CA VAL A 18 -13.11 -3.21 -6.56
C VAL A 18 -12.27 -2.47 -7.60
N SER A 19 -11.09 -2.01 -7.24
CA SER A 19 -10.18 -1.31 -8.16
C SER A 19 -9.74 -2.22 -9.33
N PHE A 20 -9.62 -3.52 -9.09
CA PHE A 20 -9.24 -4.52 -10.08
C PHE A 20 -10.40 -4.86 -11.03
N ILE A 21 -11.63 -4.95 -10.53
CA ILE A 21 -12.83 -5.14 -11.37
C ILE A 21 -13.06 -3.92 -12.27
N LEU A 22 -12.86 -2.70 -11.75
CA LEU A 22 -12.92 -1.47 -12.54
C LEU A 22 -11.85 -1.43 -13.65
N TYR A 23 -10.66 -1.94 -13.36
CA TYR A 23 -9.61 -2.14 -14.37
C TYR A 23 -10.02 -3.18 -15.43
N GLN A 24 -10.54 -4.34 -15.01
CA GLN A 24 -10.99 -5.41 -15.92
C GLN A 24 -12.12 -4.95 -16.86
N LYS A 25 -13.05 -4.14 -16.36
CA LYS A 25 -14.18 -3.62 -17.13
C LYS A 25 -13.83 -2.42 -18.03
N ASN A 26 -12.56 -2.11 -18.25
CA ASN A 26 -12.06 -1.00 -19.08
C ASN A 26 -12.48 0.42 -18.63
N TYR A 27 -13.12 0.57 -17.47
CA TYR A 27 -13.44 1.88 -16.90
C TYR A 27 -12.19 2.62 -16.42
N MET A 28 -11.12 1.90 -16.08
CA MET A 28 -9.83 2.48 -15.70
C MET A 28 -8.68 1.96 -16.56
N LYS A 29 -7.85 2.90 -17.04
CA LYS A 29 -6.57 2.58 -17.68
C LYS A 29 -5.62 1.94 -16.66
N LYS A 30 -4.81 0.98 -17.12
CA LYS A 30 -3.76 0.32 -16.32
C LYS A 30 -2.84 1.30 -15.59
N SER A 31 -2.48 2.40 -16.27
CA SER A 31 -1.62 3.44 -15.68
C SER A 31 -2.27 4.11 -14.49
N THR A 32 -3.58 4.35 -14.53
CA THR A 32 -4.35 4.95 -13.42
C THR A 32 -4.43 4.01 -12.23
N HIS A 33 -4.70 2.72 -12.46
CA HIS A 33 -4.72 1.71 -11.39
C HIS A 33 -3.35 1.62 -10.70
N ILE A 34 -2.25 1.47 -11.46
CA ILE A 34 -0.89 1.40 -10.88
C ILE A 34 -0.54 2.69 -10.14
N ARG A 35 -0.88 3.86 -10.69
CA ARG A 35 -0.60 5.15 -10.06
C ARG A 35 -1.32 5.32 -8.72
N LEU A 36 -2.57 4.86 -8.62
CA LEU A 36 -3.36 4.91 -7.39
C LEU A 36 -2.70 4.10 -6.28
N TRP A 37 -2.28 2.86 -6.55
CA TRP A 37 -1.60 2.02 -5.56
C TRP A 37 -0.20 2.54 -5.19
N ASN A 38 0.50 3.20 -6.11
CA ASN A 38 1.79 3.83 -5.82
C ASN A 38 1.66 5.08 -4.93
N ILE A 39 0.59 5.87 -5.09
CA ILE A 39 0.32 7.00 -4.19
C ILE A 39 -0.08 6.48 -2.80
N LEU A 40 -0.92 5.44 -2.75
CA LEU A 40 -1.34 4.81 -1.48
C LEU A 40 -0.17 4.24 -0.67
N ILE A 41 0.78 3.54 -1.32
CA ILE A 41 1.95 3.01 -0.60
C ILE A 41 2.82 4.14 -0.05
N LEU A 42 3.01 5.23 -0.82
CA LEU A 42 3.82 6.36 -0.38
C LEU A 42 3.20 7.07 0.83
N ILE A 43 1.89 7.33 0.79
CA ILE A 43 1.18 7.99 1.89
C ILE A 43 1.23 7.12 3.15
N THR A 44 0.89 5.84 3.04
CA THR A 44 0.91 4.92 4.19
C THR A 44 2.33 4.76 4.76
N PHE A 45 3.35 4.73 3.91
CA PHE A 45 4.76 4.75 4.30
C PHE A 45 5.14 5.98 5.11
N LEU A 46 4.86 7.18 4.61
CA LEU A 46 5.19 8.42 5.29
C LEU A 46 4.51 8.55 6.65
N ILE A 47 3.23 8.15 6.73
CA ILE A 47 2.48 8.18 7.99
C ILE A 47 3.07 7.18 8.99
N SER A 48 3.27 5.93 8.59
CA SER A 48 3.78 4.89 9.48
C SER A 48 5.19 5.23 9.99
N VAL A 49 6.12 5.58 9.09
CA VAL A 49 7.49 5.95 9.48
C VAL A 49 7.50 7.22 10.32
N GLY A 50 6.72 8.24 9.94
CA GLY A 50 6.63 9.48 10.72
C GLY A 50 6.16 9.24 12.15
N VAL A 51 5.07 8.48 12.32
CA VAL A 51 4.55 8.12 13.65
C VAL A 51 5.54 7.23 14.41
N GLY A 52 6.23 6.31 13.72
CA GLY A 52 7.24 5.44 14.31
C GLY A 52 8.45 6.21 14.85
N LEU A 53 8.92 7.22 14.11
CA LEU A 53 10.01 8.11 14.57
C LEU A 53 9.59 8.97 15.76
N VAL A 54 8.34 9.47 15.77
CA VAL A 54 7.79 10.19 16.93
C VAL A 54 7.72 9.28 18.16
N LEU A 55 7.22 8.05 18.00
CA LEU A 55 7.18 7.06 19.08
C LEU A 55 8.57 6.74 19.62
N LEU A 56 9.56 6.56 18.74
CA LEU A 56 10.95 6.33 19.12
C LEU A 56 11.49 7.46 20.00
N GLY A 57 11.26 8.72 19.59
CA GLY A 57 11.64 9.88 20.39
C GLY A 57 10.96 9.91 21.75
N LEU A 58 9.64 9.65 21.82
CA LEU A 58 8.91 9.63 23.08
C LEU A 58 9.44 8.58 24.06
N VAL A 59 9.84 7.41 23.55
CA VAL A 59 10.45 6.35 24.36
C VAL A 59 11.84 6.73 24.83
N GLU A 60 12.70 7.23 23.94
CA GLU A 60 14.10 7.58 24.25
C GLU A 60 14.20 8.71 25.28
N TYR A 61 13.35 9.73 25.17
CA TYR A 61 13.33 10.86 26.10
C TYR A 61 12.46 10.63 27.36
N GLY A 62 11.88 9.44 27.52
CA GLY A 62 11.10 9.07 28.72
C GLY A 62 9.76 9.80 28.87
N PHE A 63 9.21 10.36 27.79
CA PHE A 63 7.91 11.05 27.83
C PHE A 63 6.76 10.02 27.89
N ALA A 64 6.26 9.76 29.09
CA ALA A 64 5.08 8.92 29.31
C ALA A 64 3.77 9.71 29.09
N LEU A 65 3.47 10.04 27.83
CA LEU A 65 2.21 10.67 27.47
C LEU A 65 1.13 9.60 27.26
N PRO A 66 -0.14 9.86 27.65
CA PRO A 66 -1.27 8.97 27.32
C PRO A 66 -1.47 8.81 25.80
N LEU A 67 -0.91 9.74 25.01
CA LEU A 67 -0.88 9.70 23.55
C LEU A 67 -0.02 8.54 22.99
N ASN A 68 0.97 8.03 23.73
CA ASN A 68 1.89 7.00 23.26
C ASN A 68 1.14 5.73 22.85
N GLN A 69 0.14 5.31 23.64
CA GLN A 69 -0.65 4.13 23.36
C GLN A 69 -1.51 4.29 22.10
N ALA A 70 -2.07 5.49 21.89
CA ALA A 70 -2.88 5.79 20.72
C ALA A 70 -2.02 5.89 19.46
N LEU A 71 -0.86 6.56 19.52
CA LEU A 71 0.09 6.63 18.42
C LEU A 71 0.61 5.24 18.04
N LEU A 72 0.92 4.40 19.03
CA LEU A 72 1.36 3.02 18.78
C LEU A 72 0.25 2.20 18.11
N TYR A 73 -1.00 2.33 18.57
CA TYR A 73 -2.16 1.68 17.94
C TYR A 73 -2.30 2.09 16.47
N TRP A 74 -2.31 3.40 16.19
CA TRP A 74 -2.43 3.91 14.81
C TRP A 74 -1.23 3.53 13.95
N HIS A 75 0.00 3.58 14.50
CA HIS A 75 1.21 3.15 13.80
C HIS A 75 1.09 1.70 13.31
N VAL A 76 0.68 0.78 14.20
CA VAL A 76 0.50 -0.63 13.85
C VAL A 76 -0.58 -0.80 12.78
N GLN A 77 -1.70 -0.09 12.88
CA GLN A 77 -2.77 -0.15 11.88
C GLN A 77 -2.32 0.34 10.49
N PHE A 78 -1.63 1.47 10.43
CA PHE A 78 -1.09 1.99 9.17
C PHE A 78 -0.01 1.07 8.59
N SER A 79 0.80 0.42 9.43
CA SER A 79 1.81 -0.55 9.00
C SER A 79 1.19 -1.83 8.42
N ILE A 80 0.12 -2.36 9.03
CA ILE A 80 -0.64 -3.51 8.48
C ILE A 80 -1.25 -3.12 7.12
N ALA A 81 -1.81 -1.91 7.03
CA ALA A 81 -2.37 -1.42 5.77
C ALA A 81 -1.30 -1.31 4.68
N MET A 82 -0.14 -0.74 5.03
CA MET A 82 1.00 -0.61 4.12
C MET A 82 1.49 -1.97 3.62
N PHE A 83 1.55 -2.99 4.48
CA PHE A 83 1.96 -4.34 4.10
C PHE A 83 1.07 -4.91 2.98
N TRP A 84 -0.25 -4.82 3.12
CA TRP A 84 -1.18 -5.27 2.08
C TRP A 84 -1.09 -4.43 0.81
N VAL A 85 -0.99 -3.12 0.94
CA VAL A 85 -0.80 -2.21 -0.21
C VAL A 85 0.50 -2.54 -0.96
N ALA A 86 1.57 -2.90 -0.25
CA ALA A 86 2.84 -3.33 -0.84
C ALA A 86 2.70 -4.63 -1.64
N LEU A 87 1.96 -5.62 -1.12
CA LEU A 87 1.66 -6.85 -1.86
C LEU A 87 0.89 -6.56 -3.16
N PHE A 88 -0.10 -5.67 -3.10
CA PHE A 88 -0.86 -5.24 -4.27
C PHE A 88 -0.01 -4.45 -5.26
N HIS A 89 0.89 -3.59 -4.77
CA HIS A 89 1.84 -2.87 -5.60
C HIS A 89 2.73 -3.86 -6.38
N ILE A 90 3.33 -4.84 -5.69
CA ILE A 90 4.19 -5.85 -6.33
C ILE A 90 3.40 -6.61 -7.39
N HIS A 91 2.19 -7.09 -7.06
CA HIS A 91 1.33 -7.82 -8.00
C HIS A 91 1.02 -7.00 -9.27
N SER A 92 0.61 -5.74 -9.10
CA SER A 92 0.28 -4.85 -10.21
C SER A 92 1.48 -4.51 -11.09
N TYR A 93 2.69 -4.43 -10.50
CA TYR A 93 3.92 -4.17 -11.23
C TYR A 93 4.45 -5.39 -11.97
N TRP A 94 4.36 -6.58 -11.39
CA TRP A 94 4.76 -7.85 -12.04
C TRP A 94 3.92 -8.12 -13.30
N LYS A 95 2.61 -7.84 -13.23
CA LYS A 95 1.73 -7.87 -14.41
C LYS A 95 2.06 -6.76 -15.42
N SER A 96 2.71 -5.69 -14.97
CA SER A 96 3.12 -4.59 -15.85
C SER A 96 4.30 -4.92 -16.74
N ASP A 97 5.36 -5.45 -16.15
CA ASP A 97 6.61 -5.76 -16.85
C ASP A 97 6.46 -6.87 -17.88
N ASN A 98 5.63 -7.88 -17.61
CA ASN A 98 5.34 -8.95 -18.57
C ASN A 98 4.70 -8.42 -19.86
N LEU A 99 3.87 -7.37 -19.77
CA LEU A 99 3.23 -6.74 -20.93
C LEU A 99 4.17 -5.78 -21.67
N LEU A 100 5.04 -5.06 -20.95
CA LEU A 100 6.07 -4.21 -21.56
C LEU A 100 7.12 -5.05 -22.31
N ASN A 101 7.53 -6.19 -21.75
CA ASN A 101 8.46 -7.10 -22.40
C ASN A 101 7.85 -7.80 -23.62
N SER A 102 6.56 -8.15 -23.60
CA SER A 102 5.89 -8.73 -24.78
C SER A 102 5.80 -7.73 -25.95
N GLY A 103 5.47 -6.46 -25.65
CA GLY A 103 5.42 -5.38 -26.64
C GLY A 103 6.78 -5.04 -27.25
N LYS A 104 7.85 -5.02 -26.43
CA LYS A 104 9.22 -4.85 -26.93
C LYS A 104 9.68 -6.03 -27.79
N LYS A 105 9.35 -7.27 -27.39
CA LYS A 105 9.68 -8.49 -28.17
C LYS A 105 9.01 -8.48 -29.55
N LYS A 106 7.74 -8.08 -29.64
CA LYS A 106 7.00 -8.00 -30.91
C LYS A 106 7.56 -6.94 -31.87
N ARG A 107 7.96 -5.77 -31.37
CA ARG A 107 8.60 -4.71 -32.20
C ARG A 107 9.99 -5.08 -32.71
N ARG A 108 10.72 -5.93 -31.98
CA ARG A 108 12.06 -6.39 -32.36
C ARG A 108 12.04 -7.48 -33.44
N LEU A 109 10.93 -8.19 -33.59
CA LEU A 109 10.71 -9.22 -34.63
C LEU A 109 10.15 -8.66 -35.95
N LEU A 110 9.74 -7.38 -35.96
CA LEU A 110 9.20 -6.68 -37.14
C LEU A 110 10.21 -5.71 -37.78
N LYS A 111 11.45 -5.69 -37.28
CA LYS A 111 12.62 -5.04 -37.89
C LYS A 111 13.54 -6.11 -38.42
#